data_AF-A0A1H4I9B2-F1
#
_entry.id   AF-A0A1H4I9B2-F1
#
_cell.length_a   1.000
_cell.length_b   1.000
_cell.length_c   1.000
_cell.angle_alpha   90.00
_cell.angle_beta   90.00
_cell.angle_gamma   90.00
#
_symmetry.space_group_name_H-M   'P 1'
#
loop_
_entity.id
_entity.type
_entity.pdbx_description
1 polymer ?
#
loop_
_entity_poly.entity_id
_entity_poly.type
_entity_poly.pdbx_seq_one_letter_code
_entity_poly.pdbx_strand_id
1 'polypeptide(L)'
;MSTRRSLPSSTPPPSASWTRPTTRTTSTCGCTPTTSPGPRATSGAPSSGSDLRPHPSPPLRGPTMPAVAITSFGYLHGPQPDARACYDLRHQFRDPHLRPELRYLTARDAPVREAVMATDGVLALVHAIAATVDAYLAGPRQDEPLTVALGCAGGRHRSATVADALAAVLSGDTETAAAYLVAVLAERYKERGLAVDLHHRDLDKDVVDR
;
A
#
# COMPACT_ATOMS: atom_id res chain seq x y z
N MET A 1 -60.31 -8.89 -17.40
CA MET A 1 -59.79 -10.20 -16.99
C MET A 1 -58.40 -9.99 -16.41
N SER A 2 -58.30 -10.05 -15.08
CA SER A 2 -57.12 -9.72 -14.27
C SER A 2 -56.42 -11.01 -13.87
N THR A 3 -55.11 -11.10 -14.09
CA THR A 3 -54.27 -12.12 -13.45
C THR A 3 -53.01 -11.48 -12.88
N ARG A 4 -53.15 -11.02 -11.62
CA ARG A 4 -52.03 -10.72 -10.71
C ARG A 4 -51.25 -12.02 -10.47
N ARG A 5 -49.95 -12.03 -10.74
CA ARG A 5 -49.03 -13.08 -10.26
C ARG A 5 -48.18 -12.48 -9.14
N SER A 6 -48.39 -13.00 -7.93
CA SER A 6 -47.77 -12.57 -6.68
C SER A 6 -46.30 -13.02 -6.60
N LEU A 7 -45.45 -12.13 -6.08
CA LEU A 7 -44.06 -12.39 -5.69
C LEU A 7 -44.04 -13.13 -4.33
N PRO A 8 -43.11 -14.09 -4.10
CA PRO A 8 -42.78 -14.53 -2.75
C PRO A 8 -41.66 -13.68 -2.16
N SER A 9 -41.93 -13.18 -0.95
CA SER A 9 -41.04 -12.44 -0.04
C SER A 9 -39.91 -13.32 0.50
N SER A 10 -38.66 -12.89 0.35
CA SER A 10 -37.51 -13.49 1.03
C SER A 10 -37.26 -12.80 2.37
N THR A 11 -37.33 -13.58 3.44
CA THR A 11 -36.97 -13.18 4.81
C THR A 11 -35.44 -13.28 4.98
N PRO A 12 -34.76 -12.29 5.60
CA PRO A 12 -33.33 -12.42 5.91
C PRO A 12 -33.10 -13.24 7.20
N PRO A 13 -31.99 -14.00 7.31
CA PRO A 13 -31.62 -14.71 8.53
C PRO A 13 -31.07 -13.77 9.62
N PRO A 14 -31.13 -14.18 10.91
CA PRO A 14 -30.71 -13.33 12.03
C PRO A 14 -29.19 -13.18 12.16
N SER A 15 -28.79 -12.00 12.62
CA SER A 15 -27.42 -11.55 12.90
C SER A 15 -26.75 -12.34 14.03
N ALA A 16 -25.58 -12.92 13.77
CA ALA A 16 -24.71 -13.47 14.80
C ALA A 16 -23.85 -12.36 15.42
N SER A 17 -24.13 -12.00 16.67
CA SER A 17 -23.32 -11.09 17.48
C SER A 17 -22.13 -11.84 18.09
N TRP A 18 -20.90 -11.42 17.72
CA TRP A 18 -19.68 -11.90 18.36
C TRP A 18 -19.31 -10.98 19.53
N THR A 19 -19.48 -11.46 20.75
CA THR A 19 -18.94 -10.85 21.97
C THR A 19 -17.46 -11.20 22.13
N ARG A 20 -16.59 -10.19 22.22
CA ARG A 20 -15.17 -10.36 22.58
C ARG A 20 -15.04 -10.65 24.08
N PRO A 21 -14.29 -11.67 24.51
CA PRO A 21 -13.85 -11.76 25.89
C PRO A 21 -12.68 -10.78 26.15
N THR A 22 -12.89 -9.89 27.10
CA THR A 22 -11.88 -9.07 27.75
C THR A 22 -11.16 -9.88 28.83
N THR A 23 -9.85 -10.05 28.72
CA THR A 23 -8.99 -10.28 29.88
C THR A 23 -7.73 -9.45 29.78
N ARG A 24 -7.69 -8.47 30.68
CA ARG A 24 -6.58 -7.60 31.04
C ARG A 24 -5.70 -8.38 32.01
N THR A 25 -4.43 -8.62 31.66
CA THR A 25 -3.43 -9.08 32.62
C THR A 25 -2.27 -8.09 32.61
N THR A 26 -2.33 -7.20 33.60
CA THR A 26 -1.24 -6.33 34.03
C THR A 26 -0.21 -7.17 34.78
N SER A 27 1.01 -7.27 34.25
CA SER A 27 2.18 -7.75 34.98
C SER A 27 3.17 -6.60 35.13
N THR A 28 3.04 -5.89 36.25
CA THR A 28 4.03 -4.94 36.75
C THR A 28 5.15 -5.72 37.45
N CYS A 29 6.33 -5.78 36.86
CA CYS A 29 7.56 -6.06 37.60
C CYS A 29 8.25 -4.73 37.89
N GLY A 30 8.22 -4.33 39.16
CA GLY A 30 8.93 -3.17 39.68
C GLY A 30 10.40 -3.51 39.95
N CYS A 31 11.27 -2.56 39.61
CA CYS A 31 12.60 -2.43 40.20
C CYS A 31 12.85 -0.93 40.42
N THR A 32 12.92 -0.52 41.67
CA THR A 32 13.54 0.73 42.15
C THR A 32 14.60 0.34 43.20
N PRO A 33 15.37 1.27 43.75
CA PRO A 33 16.42 2.07 43.13
C PRO A 33 17.76 1.83 43.87
N THR A 34 18.89 2.32 43.35
CA THR A 34 20.08 2.53 44.20
C THR A 34 20.76 3.84 43.80
N THR A 35 20.81 4.73 44.77
CA THR A 35 21.37 6.09 44.73
C THR A 35 22.64 6.11 45.58
N SER A 36 23.65 6.90 45.18
CA SER A 36 24.52 7.80 46.01
C SER A 36 25.97 7.90 45.43
N PRO A 37 26.84 8.85 45.85
CA PRO A 37 26.84 10.24 45.35
C PRO A 37 28.27 10.87 45.10
N GLY A 38 28.36 11.88 44.21
CA GLY A 38 29.30 13.05 44.23
C GLY A 38 30.84 12.83 44.18
N PRO A 39 31.69 13.88 43.96
CA PRO A 39 31.44 15.31 44.13
C PRO A 39 31.96 16.31 43.04
N ARG A 40 31.36 17.52 43.12
CA ARG A 40 31.72 18.93 42.80
C ARG A 40 33.06 19.36 42.12
N ALA A 41 32.88 20.08 40.99
CA ALA A 41 33.18 21.49 40.64
C ALA A 41 34.57 22.15 40.80
N THR A 42 35.02 22.83 39.72
CA THR A 42 35.61 24.21 39.66
C THR A 42 35.71 24.66 38.18
N SER A 43 34.92 25.63 37.70
CA SER A 43 35.21 27.08 37.53
C SER A 43 36.28 27.46 36.48
N GLY A 44 35.86 28.16 35.41
CA GLY A 44 36.74 28.93 34.53
C GLY A 44 36.10 29.32 33.19
N ALA A 45 35.78 30.60 33.01
CA ALA A 45 35.43 31.25 31.74
C ALA A 45 35.93 32.72 31.81
N PRO A 46 36.03 33.48 30.71
CA PRO A 46 36.20 33.10 29.29
C PRO A 46 37.44 33.77 28.65
N SER A 47 37.91 33.27 27.50
CA SER A 47 38.79 34.04 26.63
C SER A 47 38.21 34.08 25.21
N SER A 48 38.05 35.30 24.73
CA SER A 48 37.58 35.73 23.43
C SER A 48 38.24 34.98 22.26
N GLY A 49 37.40 34.33 21.45
CA GLY A 49 37.73 33.84 20.12
C GLY A 49 36.48 33.97 19.27
N SER A 50 36.58 34.65 18.14
CA SER A 50 35.52 34.84 17.16
C SER A 50 35.13 33.49 16.53
N ASP A 51 34.21 32.78 17.18
CA ASP A 51 33.57 31.58 16.63
C ASP A 51 32.51 32.01 15.60
N LEU A 52 32.95 32.19 14.36
CA LEU A 52 32.10 31.99 13.19
C LEU A 52 31.61 30.54 13.25
N ARG A 53 30.49 30.32 13.96
CA ARG A 53 29.80 29.03 13.90
C ARG A 53 29.45 28.79 12.43
N PRO A 54 29.89 27.68 11.82
CA PRO A 54 29.30 27.30 10.54
C PRO A 54 27.80 27.11 10.78
N HIS A 55 27.00 27.92 10.10
CA HIS A 55 25.57 27.68 10.01
C HIS A 55 25.42 26.25 9.45
N PRO A 56 24.61 25.36 10.05
CA PRO A 56 24.35 24.08 9.41
C PRO A 56 23.75 24.39 8.05
N SER A 57 24.50 24.08 6.98
CA SER A 57 23.96 24.05 5.64
C SER A 57 22.77 23.09 5.68
N PRO A 58 21.61 23.45 5.09
CA PRO A 58 20.52 22.49 4.97
C PRO A 58 21.08 21.24 4.30
N PRO A 59 20.67 20.02 4.72
CA PRO A 59 21.17 18.81 4.09
C PRO A 59 20.92 18.95 2.60
N LEU A 60 21.98 18.87 1.81
CA LEU A 60 21.89 18.70 0.37
C LEU A 60 21.02 17.45 0.18
N ARG A 61 19.76 17.63 -0.22
CA ARG A 61 18.88 16.52 -0.60
C ARG A 61 19.54 15.85 -1.79
N GLY A 62 20.35 14.83 -1.52
CA GLY A 62 20.67 13.81 -2.50
C GLY A 62 19.36 13.16 -2.97
N PRO A 63 19.37 12.39 -4.07
CA PRO A 63 18.17 11.70 -4.53
C PRO A 63 17.60 10.88 -3.36
N THR A 64 16.45 11.32 -2.85
CA THR A 64 15.72 10.60 -1.80
C THR A 64 15.37 9.25 -2.40
N MET A 65 15.97 8.18 -1.90
CA MET A 65 15.58 6.83 -2.33
C MET A 65 14.07 6.69 -2.11
N PRO A 66 13.33 6.03 -3.03
CA PRO A 66 11.90 5.83 -2.84
C PRO A 66 11.67 5.08 -1.53
N ALA A 67 10.63 5.47 -0.79
CA ALA A 67 10.21 4.74 0.40
C ALA A 67 9.58 3.39 0.01
N VAL A 68 8.92 3.33 -1.15
CA VAL A 68 8.22 2.16 -1.65
C VAL A 68 8.48 2.01 -3.16
N ALA A 69 8.84 0.80 -3.59
CA ALA A 69 8.96 0.42 -4.99
C ALA A 69 7.91 -0.65 -5.33
N ILE A 70 7.05 -0.36 -6.30
CA ILE A 70 5.94 -1.23 -6.70
C ILE A 70 6.25 -1.80 -8.08
N THR A 71 6.18 -3.12 -8.23
CA THR A 71 6.35 -3.81 -9.51
C THR A 71 5.10 -4.61 -9.86
N SER A 72 4.48 -4.32 -11.01
CA SER A 72 3.45 -5.20 -11.57
C SER A 72 4.03 -6.14 -12.61
N PHE A 73 3.52 -7.37 -12.64
CA PHE A 73 4.05 -8.40 -13.53
C PHE A 73 3.02 -9.47 -13.96
N GLY A 74 3.43 -10.24 -14.97
CA GLY A 74 2.75 -11.43 -15.50
C GLY A 74 3.55 -12.72 -15.29
N TYR A 75 2.93 -13.73 -14.69
CA TYR A 75 3.53 -15.06 -14.49
C TYR A 75 3.83 -15.81 -15.80
N LEU A 76 3.15 -15.47 -16.90
CA LEU A 76 3.40 -16.07 -18.22
C LEU A 76 4.68 -15.52 -18.88
N HIS A 77 5.20 -14.38 -18.42
CA HIS A 77 6.40 -13.76 -18.98
C HIS A 77 7.68 -14.04 -18.17
N GLY A 78 7.56 -14.67 -17.00
CA GLY A 78 8.69 -14.99 -16.15
C GLY A 78 8.29 -15.18 -14.69
N PRO A 79 9.25 -15.58 -13.84
CA PRO A 79 9.01 -15.80 -12.42
C PRO A 79 8.59 -14.51 -11.70
N GLN A 80 8.08 -14.67 -10.48
CA GLN A 80 7.85 -13.57 -9.54
C GLN A 80 9.15 -12.78 -9.34
N PRO A 81 9.13 -11.43 -9.39
CA PRO A 81 10.29 -10.61 -9.06
C PRO A 81 10.64 -10.71 -7.57
N ASP A 82 11.89 -10.44 -7.22
CA ASP A 82 12.30 -10.35 -5.82
C ASP A 82 11.62 -9.13 -5.16
N ALA A 83 10.82 -9.39 -4.13
CA ALA A 83 10.04 -8.38 -3.43
C ALA A 83 9.75 -8.82 -2.00
N ARG A 84 9.74 -7.84 -1.08
CA ARG A 84 9.42 -8.09 0.33
C ARG A 84 7.99 -8.60 0.52
N ALA A 85 7.06 -8.08 -0.27
CA ALA A 85 5.67 -8.55 -0.29
C ALA A 85 5.24 -8.80 -1.73
N CYS A 86 4.64 -9.97 -2.00
CA CYS A 86 4.05 -10.27 -3.29
C CYS A 86 2.59 -10.71 -3.14
N TYR A 87 1.74 -10.20 -4.01
CA TYR A 87 0.31 -10.52 -4.05
C TYR A 87 -0.05 -11.11 -5.41
N ASP A 88 -0.65 -12.31 -5.39
CA ASP A 88 -1.09 -13.02 -6.60
C ASP A 88 -2.59 -12.81 -6.85
N LEU A 89 -2.93 -12.25 -8.01
CA LEU A 89 -4.28 -11.89 -8.42
C LEU A 89 -4.87 -12.86 -9.46
N ARG A 90 -4.25 -14.03 -9.72
CA ARG A 90 -4.64 -14.93 -10.81
C ARG A 90 -5.99 -15.62 -10.62
N HIS A 91 -6.32 -16.06 -9.41
CA HIS A 91 -7.38 -17.06 -9.19
C HIS A 91 -8.62 -16.52 -8.47
N GLN A 92 -8.45 -15.60 -7.51
CA GLN A 92 -9.56 -15.10 -6.69
C GLN A 92 -10.38 -14.01 -7.38
N PHE A 93 -9.81 -13.31 -8.36
CA PHE A 93 -10.43 -12.16 -9.01
C PHE A 93 -10.86 -12.47 -10.46
N ARG A 94 -11.98 -11.85 -10.88
CA ARG A 94 -12.51 -11.97 -12.25
C ARG A 94 -11.45 -11.61 -13.28
N ASP A 95 -11.38 -12.38 -14.36
CA ASP A 95 -10.42 -12.14 -15.43
C ASP A 95 -11.02 -11.30 -16.57
N PRO A 96 -10.54 -10.06 -16.80
CA PRO A 96 -11.02 -9.23 -17.90
C PRO A 96 -10.75 -9.84 -19.29
N HIS A 97 -9.73 -10.70 -19.43
CA HIS A 97 -9.39 -11.34 -20.71
C HIS A 97 -10.50 -12.22 -21.28
N LEU A 98 -11.49 -12.63 -20.47
CA LEU A 98 -12.63 -13.42 -20.94
C LEU A 98 -13.58 -12.61 -21.82
N ARG A 99 -13.48 -11.28 -21.80
CA ARG A 99 -14.22 -10.39 -22.71
C ARG A 99 -13.36 -10.06 -23.93
N PRO A 100 -13.77 -10.47 -25.14
CA PRO A 100 -13.00 -10.23 -26.37
C PRO A 100 -12.62 -8.76 -26.56
N GLU A 101 -13.51 -7.84 -26.21
CA GLU A 101 -13.31 -6.40 -26.32
C GLU A 101 -12.22 -5.85 -25.39
N LEU A 102 -11.87 -6.56 -24.32
CA LEU A 102 -10.82 -6.14 -23.38
C LEU A 102 -9.48 -6.85 -23.61
N ARG A 103 -9.44 -7.89 -24.45
CA ARG A 103 -8.25 -8.76 -24.58
C ARG A 103 -6.98 -8.00 -24.95
N TYR A 104 -7.10 -7.02 -25.84
CA TYR A 104 -5.97 -6.26 -26.39
C TYR A 104 -5.72 -4.94 -25.67
N LEU A 105 -6.67 -4.51 -24.83
CA LEU A 105 -6.51 -3.33 -23.97
C LEU A 105 -5.52 -3.63 -22.83
N THR A 106 -5.23 -2.62 -22.03
CA THR A 106 -4.29 -2.65 -20.91
C THR A 106 -4.86 -1.90 -19.72
N ALA A 107 -4.17 -1.93 -18.57
CA ALA A 107 -4.54 -1.14 -17.40
C ALA A 107 -4.58 0.38 -17.64
N ARG A 108 -3.94 0.89 -18.71
CA ARG A 108 -4.03 2.30 -19.11
C ARG A 108 -5.41 2.67 -19.68
N ASP A 109 -6.15 1.67 -20.16
CA ASP A 109 -7.46 1.86 -20.76
C ASP A 109 -8.56 1.83 -19.70
N ALA A 110 -9.40 2.87 -19.69
CA ALA A 110 -10.50 3.00 -18.72
C ALA A 110 -11.41 1.75 -18.64
N PRO A 111 -11.80 1.09 -19.76
CA PRO A 111 -12.63 -0.12 -19.70
C PRO A 111 -12.01 -1.28 -18.91
N VAL A 112 -10.68 -1.43 -18.96
CA VAL A 112 -9.96 -2.46 -18.19
C VAL A 112 -9.91 -2.07 -16.71
N ARG A 113 -9.56 -0.81 -16.43
CA ARG A 113 -9.51 -0.32 -15.04
C ARG A 113 -10.86 -0.51 -14.37
N GLU A 114 -11.94 -0.05 -14.98
CA GLU A 114 -13.30 -0.18 -14.47
C GLU A 114 -13.67 -1.66 -14.26
N ALA A 115 -13.32 -2.53 -15.20
CA ALA A 115 -13.55 -3.97 -15.08
C ALA A 115 -12.89 -4.59 -13.85
N VAL A 116 -11.62 -4.26 -13.62
CA VAL A 116 -10.84 -4.79 -12.51
C VAL A 116 -11.35 -4.19 -11.19
N MET A 117 -11.55 -2.87 -11.12
CA MET A 117 -12.01 -2.20 -9.90
C MET A 117 -13.44 -2.58 -9.51
N ALA A 118 -14.29 -2.97 -10.47
CA ALA A 118 -15.62 -3.50 -10.22
C ALA A 118 -15.64 -4.98 -9.75
N THR A 119 -14.48 -5.63 -9.66
CA THR A 119 -14.40 -7.00 -9.14
C THR A 119 -14.44 -6.99 -7.62
N ASP A 120 -15.36 -7.77 -7.04
CA ASP A 120 -15.51 -7.89 -5.58
C ASP A 120 -14.17 -8.23 -4.92
N GLY A 121 -13.88 -7.52 -3.82
CA GLY A 121 -12.66 -7.68 -3.05
C GLY A 121 -11.44 -6.91 -3.56
N VAL A 122 -11.42 -6.41 -4.80
CA VAL A 122 -10.25 -5.66 -5.32
C VAL A 122 -10.00 -4.37 -4.54
N LEU A 123 -11.05 -3.59 -4.26
CA LEU A 123 -10.92 -2.38 -3.43
C LEU A 123 -10.42 -2.71 -2.02
N ALA A 124 -10.98 -3.76 -1.40
CA ALA A 124 -10.55 -4.21 -0.08
C ALA A 124 -9.08 -4.68 -0.09
N LEU A 125 -8.63 -5.31 -1.18
CA LEU A 125 -7.24 -5.71 -1.37
C LEU A 125 -6.32 -4.49 -1.44
N VAL A 126 -6.66 -3.45 -2.21
CA VAL A 126 -5.85 -2.21 -2.27
C VAL A 126 -5.70 -1.60 -0.88
N HIS A 127 -6.78 -1.51 -0.11
CA HIS A 127 -6.76 -1.03 1.27
C HIS A 127 -5.86 -1.90 2.17
N ALA A 128 -5.93 -3.22 2.05
CA ALA A 128 -5.14 -4.15 2.85
C ALA A 128 -3.65 -4.08 2.51
N ILE A 129 -3.31 -3.92 1.23
CA ILE A 129 -1.91 -3.75 0.80
C ILE A 129 -1.36 -2.43 1.34
N ALA A 130 -2.10 -1.32 1.22
CA ALA A 130 -1.68 -0.03 1.76
C ALA A 130 -1.45 -0.10 3.29
N ALA A 131 -2.32 -0.78 4.03
CA ALA A 131 -2.12 -1.03 5.46
C ALA A 131 -0.92 -1.93 5.76
N THR A 132 -0.61 -2.90 4.89
CA THR A 132 0.58 -3.74 5.00
C THR A 132 1.85 -2.91 4.80
N VAL A 133 1.85 -2.02 3.81
CA VAL A 133 2.93 -1.06 3.58
C VAL A 133 3.15 -0.19 4.80
N ASP A 134 2.09 0.33 5.42
CA ASP A 134 2.20 1.11 6.67
C ASP A 134 2.88 0.33 7.79
N ALA A 135 2.50 -0.94 7.96
CA ALA A 135 3.09 -1.81 8.97
C ALA A 135 4.59 -2.06 8.72
N TYR A 136 4.99 -2.27 7.46
CA TYR A 136 6.41 -2.40 7.12
C TYR A 136 7.19 -1.11 7.37
N LEU A 137 6.65 0.04 6.97
CA LEU A 137 7.30 1.33 7.14
C LEU A 137 7.38 1.76 8.62
N ALA A 138 6.52 1.25 9.49
CA ALA A 138 6.66 1.46 10.94
C ALA A 138 7.81 0.64 11.57
N GLY A 139 8.39 -0.30 10.83
CA GLY A 139 9.51 -1.12 11.28
C GLY A 139 10.81 -0.33 11.48
N PRO A 140 11.76 -0.88 12.27
CA PRO A 140 12.99 -0.18 12.65
C PRO A 140 14.05 -0.09 11.55
N ARG A 141 13.87 -0.79 10.42
CA ARG A 141 14.79 -0.77 9.26
C ARG A 141 14.14 -0.01 8.12
N GLN A 142 14.74 1.12 7.75
CA GLN A 142 14.30 2.02 6.66
C GLN A 142 15.47 2.42 5.75
N ASP A 143 16.53 1.62 5.74
CA ASP A 143 17.74 1.81 4.93
C ASP A 143 17.57 1.33 3.48
N GLU A 144 16.54 0.54 3.19
CA GLU A 144 16.17 0.05 1.87
C GLU A 144 14.71 0.39 1.53
N PRO A 145 14.38 0.62 0.23
CA PRO A 145 12.99 0.76 -0.20
C PRO A 145 12.18 -0.50 0.10
N LEU A 146 10.93 -0.33 0.54
CA LEU A 146 10.01 -1.47 0.60
C LEU A 146 9.60 -1.89 -0.82
N THR A 147 9.96 -3.11 -1.22
CA THR A 147 9.57 -3.67 -2.53
C THR A 147 8.27 -4.45 -2.45
N VAL A 148 7.29 -4.08 -3.29
CA VAL A 148 5.97 -4.71 -3.39
C VAL A 148 5.74 -5.20 -4.81
N ALA A 149 5.38 -6.47 -4.97
CA ALA A 149 5.08 -7.08 -6.26
C ALA A 149 3.60 -7.46 -6.39
N LEU A 150 3.02 -7.17 -7.55
CA LEU A 150 1.64 -7.51 -7.90
C LEU A 150 1.63 -8.37 -9.16
N GLY A 151 1.17 -9.62 -9.03
CA GLY A 151 1.24 -10.61 -10.09
C GLY A 151 -0.14 -10.98 -10.64
N CYS A 152 -0.30 -11.02 -11.96
CA CYS A 152 -1.41 -11.73 -12.59
C CYS A 152 -0.87 -12.64 -13.71
N ALA A 153 -1.73 -13.27 -14.53
CA ALA A 153 -1.24 -14.20 -15.55
C ALA A 153 -0.41 -13.48 -16.63
N GLY A 154 -0.98 -12.48 -17.31
CA GLY A 154 -0.33 -11.76 -18.42
C GLY A 154 0.31 -10.42 -18.05
N GLY A 155 0.10 -9.90 -16.84
CA GLY A 155 0.71 -8.63 -16.40
C GLY A 155 0.09 -7.34 -16.96
N ARG A 156 -0.86 -7.42 -17.89
CA ARG A 156 -1.44 -6.26 -18.61
C ARG A 156 -2.69 -5.66 -17.97
N HIS A 157 -3.40 -6.41 -17.13
CA HIS A 157 -4.71 -6.03 -16.59
C HIS A 157 -4.71 -5.92 -15.07
N ARG A 158 -5.10 -7.00 -14.35
CA ARG A 158 -5.32 -7.00 -12.90
C ARG A 158 -4.13 -6.47 -12.10
N SER A 159 -2.94 -7.02 -12.31
CA SER A 159 -1.77 -6.60 -11.54
C SER A 159 -1.37 -5.16 -11.81
N ALA A 160 -1.38 -4.72 -13.07
CA ALA A 160 -1.06 -3.35 -13.44
C ALA A 160 -2.09 -2.36 -12.87
N THR A 161 -3.39 -2.62 -13.03
CA THR A 161 -4.44 -1.74 -12.48
C THR A 161 -4.35 -1.61 -10.96
N VAL A 162 -4.13 -2.72 -10.23
CA VAL A 162 -3.99 -2.66 -8.77
C VAL A 162 -2.69 -1.95 -8.36
N ALA A 163 -1.63 -2.06 -9.15
CA ALA A 163 -0.38 -1.34 -8.91
C ALA A 163 -0.54 0.17 -9.10
N ASP A 164 -1.24 0.60 -10.17
CA ASP A 164 -1.56 2.00 -10.41
C ASP A 164 -2.40 2.59 -9.27
N ALA A 165 -3.44 1.86 -8.85
CA ALA A 165 -4.30 2.28 -7.75
C ALA A 165 -3.51 2.42 -6.43
N LEU A 166 -2.64 1.46 -6.13
CA LEU A 166 -1.80 1.49 -4.93
C LEU A 166 -0.78 2.63 -4.97
N ALA A 167 -0.14 2.86 -6.12
CA ALA A 167 0.82 3.93 -6.29
C ALA A 167 0.17 5.31 -6.08
N ALA A 168 -1.00 5.54 -6.68
CA ALA A 168 -1.75 6.78 -6.49
C ALA A 168 -2.14 7.00 -5.02
N VAL A 169 -2.55 5.93 -4.33
CA VAL A 169 -2.84 5.96 -2.89
C VAL A 169 -1.60 6.35 -2.09
N LEU A 170 -0.49 5.63 -2.24
CA LEU A 170 0.69 5.82 -1.40
C LEU A 170 1.38 7.17 -1.63
N SER A 171 1.33 7.68 -2.86
CA SER A 171 1.82 9.02 -3.21
C SER A 171 0.91 10.15 -2.73
N GLY A 172 -0.29 9.85 -2.24
CA GLY A 172 -1.30 10.84 -1.87
C GLY A 172 -1.92 11.58 -3.08
N ASP A 173 -1.80 11.03 -4.28
CA ASP A 173 -2.36 11.59 -5.50
C ASP A 173 -3.85 11.26 -5.60
N THR A 174 -4.67 12.16 -5.07
CA THR A 174 -6.12 11.98 -5.01
C THR A 174 -6.81 12.12 -6.36
N GLU A 175 -6.21 12.86 -7.30
CA GLU A 175 -6.76 13.03 -8.64
C GLU A 175 -6.65 11.72 -9.41
N THR A 176 -5.45 11.14 -9.46
CA THR A 176 -5.24 9.83 -10.08
C THR A 176 -6.02 8.74 -9.34
N ALA A 177 -6.01 8.75 -8.00
CA ALA A 177 -6.72 7.75 -7.19
C ALA A 177 -8.24 7.76 -7.38
N ALA A 178 -8.84 8.88 -7.78
CA ALA A 178 -10.28 8.96 -8.08
C ALA A 178 -10.66 8.04 -9.25
N ALA A 179 -9.79 7.90 -10.25
CA ALA A 179 -9.99 7.02 -11.38
C ALA A 179 -10.05 5.52 -10.99
N TYR A 180 -9.53 5.18 -9.81
CA TYR A 180 -9.50 3.85 -9.24
C TYR A 180 -10.45 3.68 -8.05
N LEU A 181 -11.37 4.62 -7.80
CA LEU A 181 -12.33 4.59 -6.69
C LEU A 181 -11.67 4.54 -5.29
N VAL A 182 -10.43 5.00 -5.17
CA VAL A 182 -9.64 4.98 -3.91
C VAL A 182 -9.16 6.38 -3.48
N ALA A 183 -9.79 7.44 -3.97
CA ALA A 183 -9.46 8.83 -3.59
C ALA A 183 -9.50 9.06 -2.07
N VAL A 184 -10.54 8.55 -1.39
CA VAL A 184 -10.66 8.68 0.08
C VAL A 184 -9.50 7.99 0.81
N LEU A 185 -8.99 6.87 0.27
CA LEU A 185 -7.82 6.22 0.84
C LEU A 185 -6.57 7.08 0.60
N ALA A 186 -6.38 7.62 -0.60
CA ALA A 186 -5.24 8.47 -0.95
C ALA A 186 -5.16 9.77 -0.10
N GLU A 187 -6.29 10.35 0.30
CA GLU A 187 -6.33 11.50 1.21
C GLU A 187 -5.55 11.24 2.52
N ARG A 188 -5.57 10.00 3.03
CA ARG A 188 -4.85 9.60 4.25
C ARG A 188 -3.33 9.64 4.10
N TYR A 189 -2.83 9.67 2.86
CA TYR A 189 -1.40 9.62 2.53
C TYR A 189 -0.84 10.97 2.07
N LYS A 190 -1.68 11.99 1.81
CA LYS A 190 -1.24 13.32 1.34
C LYS A 190 -0.14 13.94 2.19
N GLU A 191 -0.29 13.90 3.51
CA GLU A 191 0.67 14.52 4.43
C GLU A 191 1.93 13.67 4.65
N ARG A 192 1.93 12.42 4.19
CA ARG A 192 3.06 11.51 4.41
C ARG A 192 4.22 11.75 3.44
N GLY A 193 3.94 12.31 2.27
CA GLY A 193 4.97 12.64 1.28
C GLY A 193 5.87 11.44 0.91
N LEU A 194 5.30 10.23 0.83
CA LEU A 194 6.06 9.03 0.49
C LEU A 194 6.54 9.13 -0.96
N ALA A 195 7.84 8.95 -1.17
CA ALA A 195 8.37 8.75 -2.52
C ALA A 195 8.04 7.32 -2.98
N VAL A 196 7.25 7.20 -4.04
CA VAL A 196 6.83 5.92 -4.61
C VAL A 196 7.41 5.78 -6.01
N ASP A 197 8.06 4.64 -6.27
CA ASP A 197 8.48 4.22 -7.60
C ASP A 197 7.55 3.13 -8.12
N LEU A 198 7.05 3.27 -9.34
CA LEU A 198 6.14 2.31 -9.97
C LEU A 198 6.73 1.81 -11.27
N HIS A 199 6.87 0.49 -11.37
CA HIS A 199 7.37 -0.19 -12.56
C HIS A 199 6.38 -1.25 -13.05
N HIS A 200 6.03 -1.21 -14.33
CA HIS A 200 5.29 -2.29 -14.98
C HIS A 200 6.23 -3.12 -15.85
N ARG A 201 6.45 -4.38 -15.45
CA ARG A 201 7.37 -5.27 -16.19
C ARG A 201 6.81 -5.75 -17.52
N ASP A 202 5.49 -5.94 -17.58
CA ASP A 202 4.84 -6.73 -18.65
C ASP A 202 3.64 -5.99 -19.29
N LEU A 203 3.38 -4.72 -18.93
CA LEU A 203 2.22 -3.95 -19.41
C LEU A 203 2.26 -3.71 -20.93
N ASP A 204 3.46 -3.42 -21.45
CA ASP A 204 3.72 -3.11 -22.86
C ASP A 204 4.06 -4.35 -23.70
N LYS A 205 4.00 -5.55 -23.10
CA LYS A 205 4.28 -6.79 -23.83
C LYS A 205 3.06 -7.29 -24.59
N ASP A 206 3.33 -8.15 -25.57
CA ASP A 206 2.31 -8.80 -26.37
C ASP A 206 1.38 -9.66 -25.49
N VAL A 207 0.13 -9.78 -25.94
CA VAL A 207 -0.85 -10.67 -25.31
C VAL A 207 -0.37 -12.11 -25.45
N VAL A 208 -0.18 -12.78 -24.32
CA VAL A 208 0.14 -14.21 -24.30
C VAL A 208 -1.14 -15.01 -24.27
N ASP A 209 -1.28 -15.92 -25.23
CA ASP A 209 -2.36 -16.90 -25.25
C ASP A 209 -2.13 -17.95 -24.17
N ARG A 210 -3.22 -18.31 -23.48
CA ARG A 210 -3.21 -19.23 -22.35
C ARG A 210 -3.55 -20.65 -22.75
#